data_AF-A0A2J4JSW5-F1
#
_entry.id   AF-A0A2J4JSW5-F1
#
_cell.length_a   1.000
_cell.length_b   1.000
_cell.length_c   1.000
_cell.angle_alpha   90.00
_cell.angle_beta   90.00
_cell.angle_gamma   90.00
#
_symmetry.space_group_name_H-M   'P 1'
#
loop_
_entity.id
_entity.type
_entity.pdbx_description
1 polymer ?
#
loop_
_entity_poly.entity_id
_entity_poly.type
_entity_poly.pdbx_seq_one_letter_code
_entity_poly.pdbx_strand_id
1 'polypeptide(L)'
;MITVSALNRYVKTLLDANDALFDLALRGEIANFIQNARSGHCYFSLRDDVCSVKAVMFRTDARRLAFRPEEGMRVVVRCRATLYERDGAFQLYVNDMFPDGIGAAQLALEQLKAKLEQEGLFAPEHKKPLPEFPKCIGVVTSKTGAALQDIRNVLTRRWPSVRLLLCPVTVQGFEAAQQVADAIKKLDQRKEVDEIIVARGGGSREDLWVFNAEMIARAAYRCKKPLISAIGHEIDYTILDFVADCRAPTPSAAAELAVPDRAEQERILLDLQQYIRKNMQKRFDLCYNGLEQYNFVLEQGLVRRNWQKSQGQLQQVQDAIRQQMQKRLHSAELQLGHAAALTGSLDPYKVLARGYTMVTAANGTILNADDLQPEKTIYVRSASRRAKCMVEAVEEINESTQKF
;
A
#
# COMPACT_ATOMS: atom_id res chain seq x y z
N MET A 1 -41.41 54.12 -64.38
CA MET A 1 -42.04 53.74 -63.10
C MET A 1 -41.35 52.47 -62.60
N ILE A 2 -41.02 52.38 -61.32
CA ILE A 2 -40.48 51.14 -60.72
C ILE A 2 -41.65 50.27 -60.23
N THR A 3 -41.53 48.95 -60.35
CA THR A 3 -42.52 48.03 -59.79
C THR A 3 -42.36 47.93 -58.27
N VAL A 4 -43.43 47.55 -57.57
CA VAL A 4 -43.39 47.32 -56.10
C VAL A 4 -42.32 46.27 -55.74
N SER A 5 -42.15 45.24 -56.58
CA SER A 5 -41.10 44.23 -56.42
C SER A 5 -39.69 44.78 -56.58
N ALA A 6 -39.47 45.72 -57.51
CA ALA A 6 -38.17 46.36 -57.71
C ALA A 6 -37.83 47.29 -56.53
N LEU A 7 -38.82 48.00 -55.98
CA LEU A 7 -38.65 48.83 -54.79
C LEU A 7 -38.24 47.99 -53.57
N ASN A 8 -38.98 46.91 -53.26
CA ASN A 8 -38.69 46.05 -52.12
C ASN A 8 -37.31 45.39 -52.22
N ARG A 9 -36.92 44.94 -53.42
CA ARG A 9 -35.60 44.36 -53.67
C ARG A 9 -34.48 45.38 -53.48
N TYR A 10 -34.68 46.62 -53.94
CA TYR A 10 -33.70 47.70 -53.79
C TYR A 10 -33.47 48.04 -52.31
N VAL A 11 -34.55 48.24 -51.53
CA VAL A 11 -34.46 48.53 -50.08
C VAL A 11 -33.81 47.38 -49.33
N LYS A 12 -34.18 46.14 -49.63
CA LYS A 12 -33.53 44.96 -49.05
C LYS A 12 -32.02 44.95 -49.32
N THR A 13 -31.60 45.24 -50.55
CA THR A 13 -30.18 45.25 -50.92
C THR A 13 -29.41 46.31 -50.14
N LEU A 14 -30.01 47.48 -49.89
CA LEU A 14 -29.40 48.52 -49.07
C LEU A 14 -29.25 48.12 -47.59
N LEU A 15 -30.26 47.46 -47.02
CA LEU A 15 -30.18 46.93 -45.65
C LEU A 15 -29.15 45.80 -45.55
N ASP A 16 -29.12 44.93 -46.55
CA ASP A 16 -28.26 43.76 -46.62
C ASP A 16 -26.77 44.12 -46.83
N ALA A 17 -26.48 45.24 -47.52
CA ALA A 17 -25.13 45.73 -47.78
C ALA A 17 -24.55 46.57 -46.63
N ASN A 18 -25.33 46.87 -45.60
CA ASN A 18 -24.87 47.63 -44.45
C ASN A 18 -24.32 46.69 -43.38
N ASP A 19 -22.99 46.69 -43.21
CA ASP A 19 -22.29 45.85 -42.23
C ASP A 19 -22.83 46.01 -40.80
N ALA A 20 -23.25 47.22 -40.42
CA ALA A 20 -23.79 47.47 -39.10
C ALA A 20 -25.17 46.82 -38.89
N LEU A 21 -25.97 46.67 -39.95
CA LEU A 21 -27.29 46.03 -39.90
C LEU A 21 -27.24 44.51 -40.12
N PHE A 22 -26.12 44.02 -40.64
CA PHE A 22 -25.90 42.61 -40.90
C PHE A 22 -25.66 41.82 -39.61
N ASP A 23 -25.07 42.44 -38.59
CA ASP A 23 -24.73 41.80 -37.33
C ASP A 23 -25.02 42.71 -36.11
N LEU A 24 -26.30 42.75 -35.71
CA LEU A 24 -26.81 43.60 -34.64
C LEU A 24 -27.07 42.78 -33.37
N ALA A 25 -26.69 43.35 -32.22
CA ALA A 25 -27.17 42.87 -30.92
C ALA A 25 -28.32 43.77 -30.45
N LEU A 26 -29.51 43.18 -30.24
CA LEU A 26 -30.69 43.89 -29.75
C LEU A 26 -31.19 43.28 -28.45
N ARG A 27 -31.59 44.14 -27.52
CA ARG A 27 -32.19 43.77 -26.23
C ARG A 27 -33.69 44.07 -26.27
N GLY A 28 -34.51 43.12 -25.84
CA GLY A 28 -35.96 43.32 -25.76
C GLY A 28 -36.68 42.14 -25.14
N GLU A 29 -37.98 42.28 -24.95
CA GLU A 29 -38.88 41.24 -24.45
C GLU A 29 -39.54 40.50 -25.61
N ILE A 30 -39.62 39.18 -25.49
CA ILE A 30 -40.31 38.32 -26.45
C ILE A 30 -41.82 38.48 -26.28
N ALA A 31 -42.51 38.85 -27.35
CA ALA A 31 -43.96 38.91 -27.42
C ALA A 31 -44.48 38.12 -28.64
N ASN A 32 -45.71 37.63 -28.57
CA ASN A 32 -46.39 36.83 -29.59
C ASN A 32 -45.55 35.65 -30.09
N PHE A 33 -44.93 34.90 -29.19
CA PHE A 33 -44.07 33.77 -29.52
C PHE A 33 -44.88 32.59 -30.07
N ILE A 34 -44.59 32.24 -31.32
CA ILE A 34 -45.20 31.12 -32.02
C ILE A 34 -44.10 30.22 -32.58
N GLN A 35 -44.00 29.02 -32.04
CA GLN A 35 -43.15 27.97 -32.60
C GLN A 35 -43.97 27.10 -33.55
N ASN A 36 -43.68 27.18 -34.85
CA ASN A 36 -44.43 26.41 -35.84
C ASN A 36 -44.08 24.92 -35.71
N ALA A 37 -45.06 24.08 -35.37
CA ALA A 37 -44.85 22.65 -35.16
C ALA A 37 -44.36 21.90 -36.41
N ARG A 38 -44.66 22.39 -37.62
CA ARG A 38 -44.30 21.72 -38.89
C ARG A 38 -42.91 22.08 -39.39
N SER A 39 -42.54 23.36 -39.36
CA SER A 39 -41.21 23.83 -39.80
C SER A 39 -40.18 23.89 -38.68
N GLY A 40 -40.62 24.06 -37.43
CA GLY A 40 -39.74 24.27 -36.27
C GLY A 40 -39.08 25.64 -36.24
N HIS A 41 -39.57 26.60 -37.04
CA HIS A 41 -39.17 28.01 -36.97
C HIS A 41 -39.91 28.72 -35.84
N CYS A 42 -39.22 29.65 -35.18
CA CYS A 42 -39.81 30.50 -34.15
C CYS A 42 -40.10 31.87 -34.75
N TYR A 43 -41.36 32.29 -34.65
CA TYR A 43 -41.82 33.62 -35.03
C TYR A 43 -42.19 34.36 -33.75
N PHE A 44 -41.66 35.56 -33.56
CA PHE A 44 -41.98 36.37 -32.40
C PHE A 44 -41.79 37.85 -32.73
N SER A 45 -42.23 38.71 -31.83
CA SER A 45 -41.94 40.13 -31.86
C SER A 45 -40.96 40.43 -30.73
N LEU A 46 -39.86 41.13 -31.06
CA LEU A 46 -38.97 41.69 -30.06
C LEU A 46 -39.49 43.10 -29.73
N ARG A 47 -39.84 43.33 -28.48
CA ARG A 47 -40.43 44.59 -28.00
C ARG A 47 -39.51 45.27 -26.98
N ASP A 48 -39.40 46.59 -27.08
CA ASP A 48 -38.91 47.45 -26.02
C ASP A 48 -40.05 48.32 -25.45
N ASP A 49 -39.72 49.33 -24.64
CA ASP A 49 -40.74 50.19 -24.01
C ASP A 49 -41.57 51.00 -25.03
N VAL A 50 -41.05 51.23 -26.24
CA VAL A 50 -41.60 52.17 -27.24
C VAL A 50 -41.98 51.49 -28.55
N CYS A 51 -41.20 50.50 -28.99
CA CYS A 51 -41.20 49.91 -30.32
C CYS A 51 -41.32 48.38 -30.26
N SER A 52 -41.81 47.80 -31.36
CA SER A 52 -41.78 46.35 -31.56
C SER A 52 -41.40 46.02 -33.00
N VAL A 53 -40.62 44.96 -33.16
CA VAL A 53 -40.16 44.49 -34.47
C VAL A 53 -40.38 42.99 -34.62
N LYS A 54 -40.80 42.54 -35.80
CA LYS A 54 -40.97 41.12 -36.08
C LYS A 54 -39.60 40.45 -36.19
N ALA A 55 -39.46 39.30 -35.55
CA ALA A 55 -38.25 38.49 -35.55
C ALA A 55 -38.58 37.05 -35.95
N VAL A 56 -37.68 36.45 -36.72
CA VAL A 56 -37.73 35.03 -37.08
C VAL A 56 -36.42 34.38 -36.74
N MET A 57 -36.50 33.25 -36.07
CA MET A 57 -35.38 32.36 -35.83
C MET A 57 -35.63 31.05 -36.58
N PHE A 58 -34.72 30.71 -37.49
CA PHE A 58 -34.85 29.48 -38.26
C PHE A 58 -34.61 28.25 -37.37
N ARG A 59 -35.05 27.09 -37.84
CA ARG A 59 -35.05 25.83 -37.05
C ARG A 59 -33.63 25.45 -36.65
N THR A 60 -32.67 25.66 -37.55
CA THR A 60 -31.26 25.38 -37.33
C THR A 60 -30.69 26.20 -36.18
N ASP A 61 -31.13 27.44 -36.06
CA ASP A 61 -30.68 28.39 -35.02
C ASP A 61 -31.41 28.12 -33.71
N ALA A 62 -32.75 27.97 -33.78
CA ALA A 62 -33.58 27.65 -32.62
C ALA A 62 -33.17 26.34 -31.94
N ARG A 63 -32.69 25.35 -32.69
CA ARG A 63 -32.15 24.08 -32.14
C ARG A 63 -30.82 24.23 -31.41
N ARG A 64 -30.06 25.28 -31.69
CA ARG A 64 -28.76 25.56 -31.06
C ARG A 64 -28.93 26.31 -29.74
N LEU A 65 -30.12 26.84 -29.45
CA LEU A 65 -30.40 27.51 -28.20
C LEU A 65 -30.25 26.56 -27.02
N ALA A 66 -29.57 27.07 -26.00
CA ALA A 66 -29.40 26.43 -24.71
C ALA A 66 -30.72 26.33 -23.92
N PHE A 67 -31.75 27.10 -24.28
CA PHE A 67 -33.02 27.18 -23.56
C PHE A 67 -34.19 27.29 -24.53
N ARG A 68 -35.41 27.14 -24.02
CA ARG A 68 -36.61 27.35 -24.80
C ARG A 68 -37.10 28.78 -24.60
N PRO A 69 -37.17 29.62 -25.66
CA PRO A 69 -37.73 30.95 -25.53
C PRO A 69 -39.22 30.89 -25.18
N GLU A 70 -39.65 31.73 -24.25
CA GLU A 70 -41.02 31.83 -23.76
C GLU A 70 -41.54 33.26 -23.88
N GLU A 71 -42.86 33.40 -23.94
CA GLU A 71 -43.55 34.69 -23.94
C GLU A 71 -43.20 35.49 -22.67
N GLY A 72 -42.88 36.78 -22.82
CA GLY A 72 -42.50 37.68 -21.72
C GLY A 72 -41.05 37.57 -21.28
N MET A 73 -40.25 36.70 -21.91
CA MET A 73 -38.83 36.58 -21.59
C MET A 73 -38.05 37.76 -22.18
N ARG A 74 -37.28 38.47 -21.34
CA ARG A 74 -36.30 39.43 -21.82
C ARG A 74 -35.10 38.69 -22.38
N VAL A 75 -34.62 39.10 -23.55
CA VAL A 75 -33.51 38.47 -24.27
C VAL A 75 -32.62 39.50 -24.96
N VAL A 76 -31.35 39.13 -25.16
CA VAL A 76 -30.44 39.74 -26.12
C VAL A 76 -30.32 38.82 -27.32
N VAL A 77 -30.59 39.33 -28.52
CA VAL A 77 -30.50 38.57 -29.78
C VAL A 77 -29.40 39.11 -30.67
N ARG A 78 -28.62 38.22 -31.28
CA ARG A 78 -27.74 38.53 -32.41
C ARG A 78 -28.54 38.31 -33.68
N CYS A 79 -28.71 39.35 -34.48
CA CYS A 79 -29.65 39.32 -35.59
C CYS A 79 -29.21 40.19 -36.76
N ARG A 80 -29.78 39.91 -37.92
CA ARG A 80 -29.67 40.72 -39.12
C ARG A 80 -30.98 41.41 -39.40
N ALA A 81 -30.94 42.73 -39.54
CA ALA A 81 -32.08 43.51 -40.00
C ALA A 81 -32.22 43.44 -41.51
N THR A 82 -33.42 43.11 -42.00
CA THR A 82 -33.68 43.03 -43.44
C THR A 82 -35.16 43.33 -43.75
N LEU A 83 -35.54 43.24 -45.02
CA LEU A 83 -36.91 43.41 -45.49
C LEU A 83 -37.41 42.10 -46.14
N TYR A 84 -38.58 41.64 -45.72
CA TYR A 84 -39.25 40.51 -46.36
C TYR A 84 -39.89 40.96 -47.68
N GLU A 85 -39.29 40.57 -48.81
CA GLU A 85 -39.62 41.11 -50.14
C GLU A 85 -41.10 40.98 -50.55
N ARG A 86 -41.74 39.88 -50.13
CA ARG A 86 -43.13 39.59 -50.52
C ARG A 86 -44.13 40.55 -49.88
N ASP A 87 -43.93 40.88 -48.61
CA ASP A 87 -44.87 41.72 -47.84
C ASP A 87 -44.33 43.14 -47.60
N GLY A 88 -43.08 43.41 -47.99
CA GLY A 88 -42.41 44.68 -47.71
C GLY A 88 -42.25 44.96 -46.21
N ALA A 89 -42.26 43.91 -45.38
CA ALA A 89 -42.23 44.04 -43.93
C ALA A 89 -40.79 44.04 -43.41
N PHE A 90 -40.47 44.97 -42.52
CA PHE A 90 -39.20 45.00 -41.81
C PHE A 90 -39.14 43.85 -40.80
N GLN A 91 -38.04 43.10 -40.81
CA GLN A 91 -37.92 41.88 -40.02
C GLN A 91 -36.48 41.62 -39.61
N LEU A 92 -36.32 41.03 -38.43
CA LEU A 92 -35.04 40.54 -37.93
C LEU A 92 -34.92 39.04 -38.19
N TYR A 93 -33.81 38.61 -38.78
CA TYR A 93 -33.38 37.21 -38.72
C TYR A 93 -32.47 37.03 -37.52
N VAL A 94 -32.92 36.26 -36.55
CA VAL A 94 -32.19 36.02 -35.30
C VAL A 94 -31.33 34.76 -35.46
N ASN A 95 -30.04 34.93 -35.21
CA ASN A 95 -29.03 33.88 -35.33
C ASN A 95 -28.75 33.26 -33.96
N ASP A 96 -28.63 34.08 -32.91
CA ASP A 96 -28.42 33.65 -31.53
C ASP A 96 -29.31 34.44 -30.58
N MET A 97 -29.68 33.83 -29.45
CA MET A 97 -30.52 34.43 -28.42
C MET A 97 -30.02 34.05 -27.04
N PHE A 98 -29.99 35.01 -26.13
CA PHE A 98 -29.57 34.86 -24.74
C PHE A 98 -30.59 35.50 -23.83
N PRO A 99 -30.90 34.91 -22.67
CA PRO A 99 -31.78 35.54 -21.70
C PRO A 99 -31.14 36.81 -21.14
N ASP A 100 -31.96 37.86 -21.00
CA ASP A 100 -31.59 39.14 -20.45
C ASP A 100 -32.26 39.32 -19.08
N GLY A 101 -31.43 39.41 -18.03
CA GLY A 101 -31.90 39.50 -16.65
C GLY A 101 -31.79 38.20 -15.86
N ILE A 102 -31.66 38.34 -14.53
CA ILE A 102 -31.27 37.25 -13.61
C ILE A 102 -32.30 36.11 -13.59
N GLY A 103 -33.61 36.44 -13.56
CA GLY A 103 -34.67 35.42 -13.53
C GLY A 103 -34.81 34.63 -14.83
N ALA A 104 -34.71 35.29 -15.98
CA ALA A 104 -34.75 34.64 -17.29
C ALA A 104 -33.52 33.74 -17.50
N ALA A 105 -32.34 34.20 -17.08
CA ALA A 105 -31.11 33.40 -17.11
C ALA A 105 -31.23 32.18 -16.19
N GLN A 106 -31.77 32.33 -14.99
CA GLN A 106 -31.93 31.19 -14.07
C GLN A 106 -32.91 30.14 -14.62
N LEU A 107 -34.05 30.56 -15.16
CA LEU A 107 -35.01 29.63 -15.79
C LEU A 107 -34.39 28.88 -16.97
N ALA A 108 -33.67 29.59 -17.84
CA ALA A 108 -32.96 28.99 -18.96
C ALA A 108 -31.90 27.95 -18.51
N LEU A 109 -31.21 28.21 -17.39
CA LEU A 109 -30.21 27.31 -16.83
C LEU A 109 -30.87 26.02 -16.31
N GLU A 110 -31.97 26.16 -15.59
CA GLU A 110 -32.73 25.04 -15.03
C GLU A 110 -33.30 24.15 -16.14
N GLN A 111 -33.85 24.74 -17.21
CA GLN A 111 -34.34 24.00 -18.38
C GLN A 111 -33.22 23.19 -19.04
N LEU A 112 -32.05 23.80 -19.25
CA LEU A 112 -30.93 23.11 -19.88
C LEU A 112 -30.36 22.01 -18.98
N LYS A 113 -30.21 22.30 -17.69
CA LYS A 113 -29.72 21.34 -16.71
C LYS A 113 -30.60 20.10 -16.70
N ALA A 114 -31.92 20.27 -16.61
CA ALA A 114 -32.86 19.15 -16.61
C ALA A 114 -32.76 18.31 -17.90
N LYS A 115 -32.63 18.96 -19.07
CA LYS A 115 -32.44 18.27 -20.35
C LYS A 115 -31.17 17.40 -20.38
N LEU A 116 -30.03 17.97 -19.99
CA LEU A 116 -28.74 17.26 -20.03
C LEU A 116 -28.62 16.19 -18.94
N GLU A 117 -29.28 16.39 -17.80
CA GLU A 117 -29.40 15.41 -16.73
C GLU A 117 -30.21 14.19 -17.18
N GLN A 118 -31.34 14.40 -17.87
CA GLN A 118 -32.14 13.32 -18.48
C GLN A 118 -31.35 12.53 -19.54
N GLU A 119 -30.46 13.19 -20.28
CA GLU A 119 -29.54 12.54 -21.21
C GLU A 119 -28.38 11.81 -20.52
N GLY A 120 -28.21 11.95 -19.19
CA GLY A 120 -27.20 11.26 -18.39
C GLY A 120 -25.81 11.89 -18.39
N LEU A 121 -25.64 13.10 -18.93
CA LEU A 121 -24.31 13.73 -19.09
C LEU A 121 -23.61 14.06 -17.76
N PHE A 122 -24.35 14.12 -16.65
CA PHE A 122 -23.84 14.44 -15.32
C PHE A 122 -23.55 13.20 -14.47
N ALA A 123 -23.81 12.00 -14.98
CA ALA A 123 -23.66 10.77 -14.21
C ALA A 123 -22.21 10.60 -13.72
N PRO A 124 -21.99 10.29 -12.42
CA PRO A 124 -20.65 10.15 -11.85
C PRO A 124 -19.85 9.01 -12.51
N GLU A 125 -20.53 8.01 -13.07
CA GLU A 125 -19.91 6.88 -13.79
C GLU A 125 -19.15 7.30 -15.05
N HIS A 126 -19.47 8.46 -15.62
CA HIS A 126 -18.78 9.00 -16.79
C HIS A 126 -17.57 9.87 -16.44
N LYS A 127 -17.39 10.19 -15.16
CA LYS A 127 -16.30 11.04 -14.70
C LYS A 127 -14.99 10.26 -14.63
N LYS A 128 -13.93 10.85 -15.19
CA LYS A 128 -12.60 10.25 -15.30
C LYS A 128 -11.71 10.67 -14.12
N PRO A 129 -10.87 9.77 -13.59
CA PRO A 129 -9.89 10.14 -12.59
C PRO A 129 -8.80 11.04 -13.20
N LEU A 130 -8.31 12.00 -12.41
CA LEU A 130 -7.17 12.82 -12.79
C LEU A 130 -5.87 11.99 -12.74
N PRO A 131 -4.94 12.21 -13.69
CA PRO A 131 -3.63 11.57 -13.65
C PRO A 131 -2.84 12.04 -12.43
N GLU A 132 -2.19 11.11 -11.72
CA GLU A 132 -1.42 11.44 -10.51
C GLU A 132 -0.15 12.26 -10.82
N PHE A 133 0.45 12.05 -12.00
CA PHE A 133 1.67 12.73 -12.45
C PHE A 133 1.54 13.20 -13.91
N PRO A 134 0.78 14.27 -14.20
CA PRO A 134 0.64 14.76 -15.56
C PRO A 134 1.96 15.33 -16.08
N LYS A 135 2.25 15.07 -17.35
CA LYS A 135 3.40 15.63 -18.08
C LYS A 135 3.02 16.88 -18.86
N CYS A 136 1.77 16.97 -19.31
CA CYS A 136 1.28 18.14 -20.03
C CYS A 136 -0.19 18.43 -19.69
N ILE A 137 -0.46 19.70 -19.36
CA ILE A 137 -1.81 20.19 -19.06
C ILE A 137 -2.22 21.13 -20.18
N GLY A 138 -3.36 20.85 -20.79
CA GLY A 138 -4.02 21.74 -21.74
C GLY A 138 -4.81 22.81 -21.00
N VAL A 139 -4.63 24.08 -21.31
CA VAL A 139 -5.35 25.19 -20.65
C VAL A 139 -6.20 25.93 -21.68
N VAL A 140 -7.51 25.99 -21.46
CA VAL A 140 -8.46 26.77 -22.24
C VAL A 140 -8.81 28.03 -21.45
N THR A 141 -8.19 29.14 -21.82
CA THR A 141 -8.44 30.45 -21.21
C THR A 141 -7.96 31.57 -22.13
N SER A 142 -8.14 32.83 -21.75
CA SER A 142 -7.65 33.97 -22.54
C SER A 142 -6.14 34.12 -22.43
N LYS A 143 -5.49 34.56 -23.52
CA LYS A 143 -4.02 34.71 -23.59
C LYS A 143 -3.46 35.72 -22.56
N THR A 144 -4.25 36.72 -22.21
CA THR A 144 -3.89 37.83 -21.32
C THR A 144 -4.59 37.78 -19.96
N GLY A 145 -5.34 36.70 -19.66
CA GLY A 145 -6.16 36.61 -18.46
C GLY A 145 -5.38 36.31 -17.18
N ALA A 146 -5.85 36.85 -16.05
CA ALA A 146 -5.32 36.56 -14.71
C ALA A 146 -5.32 35.05 -14.41
N ALA A 147 -6.33 34.31 -14.88
CA ALA A 147 -6.44 32.86 -14.70
C ALA A 147 -5.22 32.09 -15.22
N LEU A 148 -4.65 32.48 -16.37
CA LEU A 148 -3.45 31.84 -16.90
C LEU A 148 -2.24 32.07 -15.99
N GLN A 149 -2.13 33.30 -15.46
CA GLN A 149 -1.04 33.67 -14.56
C GLN A 149 -1.15 32.91 -13.23
N ASP A 150 -2.35 32.80 -12.68
CA ASP A 150 -2.63 32.08 -11.45
C ASP A 150 -2.29 30.59 -11.58
N ILE A 151 -2.76 29.95 -12.66
CA ILE A 151 -2.44 28.55 -12.97
C ILE A 151 -0.92 28.39 -13.10
N ARG A 152 -0.26 29.25 -13.87
CA ARG A 152 1.19 29.18 -14.06
C ARG A 152 1.97 29.33 -12.75
N ASN A 153 1.58 30.26 -11.89
CA ASN A 153 2.22 30.51 -10.61
C ASN A 153 2.14 29.28 -9.68
N VAL A 154 0.94 28.69 -9.58
CA VAL A 154 0.73 27.49 -8.77
C VAL A 154 1.54 26.31 -9.31
N LEU A 155 1.46 26.03 -10.61
CA LEU A 155 2.17 24.91 -11.22
C LEU A 155 3.69 25.05 -11.11
N THR A 156 4.23 26.25 -11.28
CA THR A 156 5.68 26.50 -11.14
C THR A 156 6.16 26.23 -9.71
N ARG A 157 5.35 26.59 -8.70
CA ARG A 157 5.68 26.38 -7.29
C ARG A 157 5.51 24.91 -6.86
N ARG A 158 4.39 24.29 -7.26
CA ARG A 158 3.95 22.98 -6.76
C ARG A 158 4.52 21.82 -7.57
N TRP A 159 4.60 21.93 -8.89
CA TRP A 159 5.08 20.87 -9.78
C TRP A 159 5.71 21.41 -11.09
N PRO A 160 6.94 21.94 -11.05
CA PRO A 160 7.56 22.66 -12.18
C PRO A 160 7.89 21.77 -13.40
N SER A 161 7.80 20.45 -13.27
CA SER A 161 8.10 19.50 -14.35
C SER A 161 7.00 19.41 -15.42
N VAL A 162 5.82 19.99 -15.17
CA VAL A 162 4.69 19.92 -16.09
C VAL A 162 4.82 20.94 -17.22
N ARG A 163 4.46 20.52 -18.44
CA ARG A 163 4.34 21.42 -19.60
C ARG A 163 2.93 21.99 -19.68
N LEU A 164 2.81 23.27 -20.00
CA LEU A 164 1.51 23.92 -20.24
C LEU A 164 1.28 24.14 -21.72
N LEU A 165 0.13 23.68 -22.23
CA LEU A 165 -0.31 23.95 -23.60
C LEU A 165 -1.54 24.85 -23.59
N LEU A 166 -1.34 26.13 -23.88
CA LEU A 166 -2.43 27.11 -23.94
C LEU A 166 -3.18 27.01 -25.27
N CYS A 167 -4.50 26.85 -25.21
CA CYS A 167 -5.41 27.11 -26.32
C CYS A 167 -6.16 28.43 -26.04
N PRO A 168 -5.73 29.56 -26.63
CA PRO A 168 -6.30 30.86 -26.31
C PRO A 168 -7.71 30.98 -26.87
N VAL A 169 -8.66 31.39 -26.03
CA VAL A 169 -10.06 31.65 -26.40
C VAL A 169 -10.54 32.96 -25.81
N THR A 170 -11.53 33.59 -26.45
CA THR A 170 -12.31 34.64 -25.81
C THR A 170 -13.18 34.00 -24.74
N VAL A 171 -13.06 34.45 -23.49
CA VAL A 171 -13.83 33.92 -22.34
C VAL A 171 -15.11 34.73 -22.07
N GLN A 172 -15.42 35.68 -22.95
CA GLN A 172 -16.55 36.61 -22.87
C GLN A 172 -17.10 36.86 -24.28
N GLY A 173 -18.38 37.20 -24.38
CA GLY A 173 -19.04 37.53 -25.64
C GLY A 173 -19.59 36.33 -26.41
N PHE A 174 -20.30 36.62 -27.50
CA PHE A 174 -21.12 35.65 -28.23
C PHE A 174 -20.33 34.50 -28.88
N GLU A 175 -19.11 34.76 -29.33
CA GLU A 175 -18.27 33.74 -29.99
C GLU A 175 -17.54 32.83 -29.02
N ALA A 176 -17.50 33.20 -27.73
CA ALA A 176 -16.75 32.48 -26.71
C ALA A 176 -17.20 31.02 -26.56
N ALA A 177 -18.51 30.76 -26.65
CA ALA A 177 -19.03 29.41 -26.46
C ALA A 177 -18.50 28.42 -27.51
N GLN A 178 -18.50 28.84 -28.78
CA GLN A 178 -18.00 28.04 -29.89
C GLN A 178 -16.47 27.87 -29.79
N GLN A 179 -15.74 28.94 -29.46
CA GLN A 179 -14.29 28.89 -29.30
C GLN A 179 -13.86 27.94 -28.17
N VAL A 180 -14.53 27.97 -27.01
CA VAL A 180 -14.25 27.08 -25.88
C VAL A 180 -14.52 25.62 -26.28
N ALA A 181 -15.67 25.34 -26.91
CA ALA A 181 -16.01 23.98 -27.35
C ALA A 181 -14.99 23.42 -28.36
N ASP A 182 -14.51 24.25 -29.29
CA ASP A 182 -13.51 23.84 -30.27
C ASP A 182 -12.10 23.74 -29.67
N ALA A 183 -11.77 24.56 -28.67
CA ALA A 183 -10.51 24.45 -27.92
C ALA A 183 -10.43 23.13 -27.14
N ILE A 184 -11.50 22.73 -26.46
CA ILE A 184 -11.59 21.42 -25.77
C ILE A 184 -11.33 20.29 -26.77
N LYS A 185 -12.03 20.27 -27.91
CA LYS A 185 -11.82 19.25 -28.95
C LYS A 185 -10.40 19.23 -29.50
N LYS A 186 -9.80 20.41 -29.72
CA LYS A 186 -8.42 20.54 -30.22
C LYS A 186 -7.41 19.96 -29.23
N LEU A 187 -7.59 20.20 -27.94
CA LEU A 187 -6.71 19.68 -26.89
C LEU A 187 -6.92 18.17 -26.69
N ASP A 188 -8.15 17.67 -26.75
CA ASP A 188 -8.46 16.25 -26.64
C ASP A 188 -7.79 15.40 -27.73
N GLN A 189 -7.64 15.96 -28.95
CA GLN A 189 -6.95 15.30 -30.06
C GLN A 189 -5.42 15.24 -29.90
N ARG A 190 -4.83 16.03 -28.99
CA ARG A 190 -3.38 16.05 -28.77
C ARG A 190 -2.97 14.92 -27.84
N LYS A 191 -2.17 13.98 -28.34
CA LYS A 191 -1.64 12.86 -27.55
C LYS A 191 -0.80 13.29 -26.35
N GLU A 192 -0.13 14.43 -26.46
CA GLU A 192 0.76 14.95 -25.41
C GLU A 192 0.01 15.48 -24.19
N VAL A 193 -1.26 15.88 -24.33
CA VAL A 193 -2.07 16.45 -23.25
C VAL A 193 -2.63 15.31 -22.40
N ASP A 194 -2.37 15.34 -21.10
CA ASP A 194 -2.85 14.32 -20.16
C ASP A 194 -4.22 14.70 -19.60
N GLU A 195 -4.44 16.00 -19.34
CA GLU A 195 -5.67 16.57 -18.79
C GLU A 195 -5.88 18.02 -19.27
N ILE A 196 -7.11 18.52 -19.13
CA ILE A 196 -7.52 19.84 -19.64
C ILE A 196 -8.13 20.67 -18.50
N ILE A 197 -7.68 21.91 -18.35
CA ILE A 197 -8.29 22.91 -17.46
C ILE A 197 -9.01 23.94 -18.32
N VAL A 198 -10.31 24.10 -18.09
CA VAL A 198 -11.08 25.23 -18.63
C VAL A 198 -11.22 26.26 -17.53
N ALA A 199 -10.57 27.40 -17.70
CA ALA A 199 -10.47 28.41 -16.65
C ALA A 199 -10.91 29.79 -17.13
N ARG A 200 -11.57 30.51 -16.24
CA ARG A 200 -11.97 31.89 -16.46
C ARG A 200 -11.33 32.78 -15.39
N GLY A 201 -10.71 33.87 -15.82
CA GLY A 201 -10.32 34.96 -14.92
C GLY A 201 -11.54 35.78 -14.50
N GLY A 202 -11.43 36.59 -13.46
CA GLY A 202 -12.55 37.39 -12.93
C GLY A 202 -13.35 38.17 -13.98
N GLY A 203 -14.57 38.57 -13.61
CA GLY A 203 -15.47 39.41 -14.41
C GLY A 203 -16.93 39.25 -13.95
N SER A 204 -17.89 39.77 -14.72
CA SER A 204 -19.29 39.79 -14.29
C SER A 204 -19.92 38.39 -14.31
N ARG A 205 -21.02 38.21 -13.56
CA ARG A 205 -21.85 37.00 -13.61
C ARG A 205 -22.40 36.73 -15.01
N GLU A 206 -22.63 37.78 -15.81
CA GLU A 206 -23.19 37.69 -17.15
C GLU A 206 -22.26 36.92 -18.10
N ASP A 207 -20.96 37.14 -17.96
CA ASP A 207 -19.95 36.43 -18.73
C ASP A 207 -19.83 34.93 -18.37
N LEU A 208 -20.29 34.51 -17.18
CA LEU A 208 -20.31 33.08 -16.80
C LEU A 208 -21.31 32.31 -17.64
N TRP A 209 -22.31 33.00 -18.19
CA TRP A 209 -23.39 32.41 -18.96
C TRP A 209 -22.88 31.65 -20.20
N VAL A 210 -21.77 32.10 -20.80
CA VAL A 210 -21.14 31.44 -21.94
C VAL A 210 -20.88 29.96 -21.67
N PHE A 211 -20.49 29.61 -20.44
CA PHE A 211 -20.16 28.25 -20.04
C PHE A 211 -21.38 27.35 -19.78
N ASN A 212 -22.59 27.93 -19.85
CA ASN A 212 -23.84 27.18 -19.85
C ASN A 212 -24.24 26.68 -21.24
N ALA A 213 -23.49 27.01 -22.31
CA ALA A 213 -23.86 26.59 -23.65
C ALA A 213 -23.83 25.06 -23.82
N GLU A 214 -24.90 24.49 -24.40
CA GLU A 214 -25.03 23.05 -24.64
C GLU A 214 -23.86 22.47 -25.45
N MET A 215 -23.31 23.24 -26.39
CA MET A 215 -22.17 22.82 -27.21
C MET A 215 -20.90 22.55 -26.38
N ILE A 216 -20.67 23.33 -25.31
CA ILE A 216 -19.54 23.13 -24.40
C ILE A 216 -19.77 21.87 -23.58
N ALA A 217 -20.98 21.71 -23.03
CA ALA A 217 -21.37 20.52 -22.27
C ALA A 217 -21.13 19.23 -23.10
N ARG A 218 -21.60 19.21 -24.35
CA ARG A 218 -21.40 18.06 -25.25
C ARG A 218 -19.94 17.86 -25.64
N ALA A 219 -19.15 18.94 -25.76
CA ALA A 219 -17.72 18.84 -26.05
C ALA A 219 -16.94 18.26 -24.85
N ALA A 220 -17.25 18.71 -23.63
CA ALA A 220 -16.66 18.21 -22.39
C ALA A 220 -17.01 16.74 -22.15
N TYR A 221 -18.27 16.35 -22.32
CA TYR A 221 -18.71 14.95 -22.15
C TYR A 221 -18.02 13.99 -23.13
N ARG A 222 -17.82 14.42 -24.38
CA ARG A 222 -17.16 13.60 -25.42
C ARG A 222 -15.64 13.58 -25.31
N CYS A 223 -15.06 14.46 -24.50
CA CYS A 223 -13.62 14.54 -24.28
C CYS A 223 -13.13 13.22 -23.67
N LYS A 224 -12.04 12.66 -24.19
CA LYS A 224 -11.41 11.44 -23.65
C LYS A 224 -10.44 11.77 -22.53
N LYS A 225 -9.84 12.96 -22.56
CA LYS A 225 -9.00 13.47 -21.48
C LYS A 225 -9.84 13.93 -20.28
N PRO A 226 -9.35 13.80 -19.04
CA PRO A 226 -9.99 14.40 -17.88
C PRO A 226 -10.07 15.92 -18.02
N LEU A 227 -11.19 16.51 -17.64
CA LEU A 227 -11.47 17.93 -17.73
C LEU A 227 -11.78 18.52 -16.35
N ILE A 228 -11.05 19.56 -15.99
CA ILE A 228 -11.24 20.35 -14.77
C ILE A 228 -11.90 21.68 -15.15
N SER A 229 -13.05 21.96 -14.53
CA SER A 229 -13.72 23.26 -14.65
C SER A 229 -13.27 24.22 -13.57
N ALA A 230 -12.90 25.44 -13.95
CA ALA A 230 -12.39 26.49 -13.07
C ALA A 230 -12.96 27.87 -13.45
N ILE A 231 -14.29 27.94 -13.57
CA ILE A 231 -15.01 29.10 -14.13
C ILE A 231 -15.49 30.09 -13.07
N GLY A 232 -15.96 29.61 -11.91
CA GLY A 232 -16.68 30.44 -10.93
C GLY A 232 -16.40 30.04 -9.48
N HIS A 233 -16.75 30.93 -8.56
CA HIS A 233 -16.63 30.72 -7.11
C HIS A 233 -17.71 29.74 -6.62
N GLU A 234 -17.70 29.39 -5.34
CA GLU A 234 -18.55 28.33 -4.76
C GLU A 234 -20.06 28.45 -5.05
N ILE A 235 -20.56 29.64 -5.36
CA ILE A 235 -22.00 29.94 -5.53
C ILE A 235 -22.44 29.93 -7.00
N ASP A 236 -21.51 30.15 -7.95
CA ASP A 236 -21.84 30.31 -9.37
C ASP A 236 -21.60 29.01 -10.15
N TYR A 237 -22.56 28.09 -10.08
CA TYR A 237 -22.51 26.83 -10.84
C TYR A 237 -22.87 27.04 -12.30
N THR A 238 -22.05 26.46 -13.18
CA THR A 238 -22.30 26.41 -14.62
C THR A 238 -22.57 24.98 -15.08
N ILE A 239 -23.17 24.82 -16.27
CA ILE A 239 -23.35 23.49 -16.88
C ILE A 239 -22.02 22.78 -17.08
N LEU A 240 -20.95 23.51 -17.45
CA LEU A 240 -19.62 22.90 -17.56
C LEU A 240 -19.15 22.28 -16.24
N ASP A 241 -19.44 22.91 -15.09
CA ASP A 241 -19.07 22.36 -13.78
C ASP A 241 -19.73 21.02 -13.48
N PHE A 242 -20.97 20.82 -13.97
CA PHE A 242 -21.69 19.56 -13.78
C PHE A 242 -21.14 18.44 -14.67
N VAL A 243 -20.78 18.77 -15.92
CA VAL A 243 -20.24 17.80 -16.90
C VAL A 243 -18.76 17.48 -16.64
N ALA A 244 -18.00 18.44 -16.12
CA ALA A 244 -16.57 18.26 -15.88
C ALA A 244 -16.30 17.08 -14.94
N ASP A 245 -15.16 16.43 -15.16
CA ASP A 245 -14.70 15.32 -14.36
C ASP A 245 -14.38 15.79 -12.93
N CYS A 246 -13.81 16.99 -12.82
CA CYS A 246 -13.55 17.68 -11.55
C CYS A 246 -13.93 19.16 -11.62
N ARG A 247 -14.41 19.70 -10.50
CA ARG A 247 -14.71 21.12 -10.34
C ARG A 247 -13.69 21.75 -9.39
N ALA A 248 -13.20 22.92 -9.75
CA ALA A 248 -12.38 23.78 -8.93
C ALA A 248 -13.03 25.17 -8.78
N PRO A 249 -13.04 25.76 -7.57
CA PRO A 249 -13.65 27.07 -7.33
C PRO A 249 -12.84 28.24 -7.90
N THR A 250 -11.55 28.04 -8.19
CA THR A 250 -10.67 29.07 -8.74
C THR A 250 -9.66 28.46 -9.72
N PRO A 251 -9.10 29.26 -10.65
CA PRO A 251 -7.99 28.81 -11.50
C PRO A 251 -6.80 28.28 -10.71
N SER A 252 -6.46 28.91 -9.57
CA SER A 252 -5.41 28.43 -8.66
C SER A 252 -5.74 27.06 -8.07
N ALA A 253 -6.96 26.86 -7.57
CA ALA A 253 -7.39 25.57 -7.04
C ALA A 253 -7.42 24.48 -8.12
N ALA A 254 -7.74 24.83 -9.36
CA ALA A 254 -7.70 23.90 -10.47
C ALA A 254 -6.28 23.41 -10.74
N ALA A 255 -5.31 24.34 -10.71
CA ALA A 255 -3.90 24.00 -10.83
C ALA A 255 -3.39 23.16 -9.65
N GLU A 256 -3.92 23.37 -8.44
CA GLU A 256 -3.58 22.55 -7.27
C GLU A 256 -4.13 21.13 -7.34
N LEU A 257 -5.35 20.95 -7.88
CA LEU A 257 -5.97 19.63 -8.08
C LEU A 257 -5.32 18.86 -9.23
N ALA A 258 -4.85 19.58 -10.25
CA ALA A 258 -4.21 19.03 -11.44
C ALA A 258 -2.87 18.34 -11.15
N VAL A 259 -2.09 18.81 -10.15
CA VAL A 259 -0.72 18.31 -9.93
C VAL A 259 -0.44 17.88 -8.49
N PRO A 260 0.46 16.89 -8.30
CA PRO A 260 0.87 16.48 -6.97
C PRO A 260 1.70 17.58 -6.28
N ASP A 261 1.79 17.54 -4.95
CA ASP A 261 2.65 18.45 -4.20
C ASP A 261 4.10 17.93 -4.13
N ARG A 262 5.03 18.67 -4.73
CA ARG A 262 6.47 18.36 -4.66
C ARG A 262 6.98 18.24 -3.22
N ALA A 263 6.52 19.09 -2.30
CA ALA A 263 7.01 19.06 -0.92
C ALA A 263 6.56 17.78 -0.20
N GLU A 264 5.36 17.30 -0.50
CA GLU A 264 4.85 16.02 0.01
C GLU A 264 5.67 14.86 -0.55
N GLN A 265 5.91 14.84 -1.86
CA GLN A 265 6.73 13.80 -2.51
C GLN A 265 8.17 13.77 -1.97
N GLU A 266 8.77 14.94 -1.73
CA GLU A 266 10.09 15.05 -1.10
C GLU A 266 10.10 14.46 0.32
N ARG A 267 9.04 14.72 1.10
CA ARG A 267 8.89 14.19 2.45
C ARG A 267 8.79 12.67 2.45
N ILE A 268 7.99 12.10 1.54
CA ILE A 268 7.86 10.65 1.36
C ILE A 268 9.23 10.02 1.05
N LEU A 269 10.01 10.63 0.15
CA LEU A 269 11.35 10.14 -0.20
C LEU A 269 12.33 10.19 0.99
N LEU A 270 12.30 11.27 1.77
CA LEU A 270 13.13 11.41 2.98
C LEU A 270 12.76 10.36 4.04
N ASP A 271 11.47 10.12 4.26
CA ASP A 271 10.99 9.11 5.19
C ASP A 271 11.43 7.71 4.76
N LEU A 272 11.26 7.37 3.47
CA LEU A 272 11.75 6.10 2.91
C LEU A 272 13.26 5.94 3.10
N GLN A 273 14.05 7.00 2.87
CA GLN A 273 15.49 6.98 3.13
C GLN A 273 15.81 6.70 4.61
N GLN A 274 15.08 7.33 5.54
CA GLN A 274 15.26 7.09 6.97
C GLN A 274 14.89 5.66 7.37
N TYR A 275 13.80 5.12 6.82
CA TYR A 275 13.39 3.73 7.08
C TYR A 275 14.45 2.74 6.58
N ILE A 276 14.97 2.94 5.38
CA ILE A 276 16.05 2.11 4.82
C ILE A 276 17.28 2.15 5.73
N ARG A 277 17.72 3.36 6.16
CA ARG A 277 18.86 3.51 7.08
C ARG A 277 18.64 2.79 8.41
N LYS A 278 17.47 2.97 9.04
CA LYS A 278 17.14 2.30 10.30
C LYS A 278 17.14 0.77 10.16
N ASN A 279 16.60 0.25 9.06
CA ASN A 279 16.58 -1.19 8.82
C ASN A 279 17.98 -1.76 8.58
N MET A 280 18.83 -1.05 7.84
CA MET A 280 20.24 -1.43 7.68
C MET A 280 20.98 -1.42 9.02
N GLN A 281 20.82 -0.37 9.83
CA GLN A 281 21.47 -0.29 11.14
C GLN A 281 21.04 -1.44 12.06
N LYS A 282 19.74 -1.70 12.17
CA LYS A 282 19.23 -2.86 12.92
C LYS A 282 19.83 -4.17 12.46
N ARG A 283 20.03 -4.35 11.15
CA ARG A 283 20.66 -5.55 10.59
C ARG A 283 22.12 -5.64 10.99
N PHE A 284 22.87 -4.53 10.94
CA PHE A 284 24.25 -4.48 11.42
C PHE A 284 24.34 -4.81 12.91
N ASP A 285 23.50 -4.21 13.75
CA ASP A 285 23.50 -4.44 15.20
C ASP A 285 23.21 -5.91 15.52
N LEU A 286 22.26 -6.54 14.83
CA LEU A 286 21.97 -7.98 14.99
C LEU A 286 23.17 -8.85 14.61
N CYS A 287 23.83 -8.56 13.49
CA CYS A 287 25.02 -9.30 13.07
C CYS A 287 26.19 -9.10 14.04
N TYR A 288 26.42 -7.85 14.49
CA TYR A 288 27.47 -7.52 15.44
C TYR A 288 27.26 -8.22 16.79
N ASN A 289 26.04 -8.14 17.35
CA ASN A 289 25.69 -8.81 18.60
C ASN A 289 25.81 -10.34 18.49
N GLY A 290 25.45 -10.93 17.33
CA GLY A 290 25.66 -12.35 17.08
C GLY A 290 27.14 -12.72 17.10
N LEU A 291 28.00 -11.93 16.46
CA LEU A 291 29.45 -12.14 16.47
C LEU A 291 30.05 -12.00 17.87
N GLU A 292 29.67 -10.97 18.63
CA GLU A 292 30.07 -10.77 20.03
C GLU A 292 29.69 -11.97 20.90
N GLN A 293 28.48 -12.51 20.76
CA GLN A 293 28.06 -13.71 21.48
C GLN A 293 28.93 -14.93 21.17
N TYR A 294 29.25 -15.17 19.89
CA TYR A 294 30.15 -16.25 19.51
C TYR A 294 31.56 -16.01 20.04
N ASN A 295 32.07 -14.78 19.97
CA ASN A 295 33.39 -14.44 20.46
C ASN A 295 33.48 -14.64 21.98
N PHE A 296 32.46 -14.23 22.74
CA PHE A 296 32.38 -14.44 24.18
C PHE A 296 32.42 -15.93 24.56
N VAL A 297 31.69 -16.80 23.85
CA VAL A 297 31.72 -18.26 24.09
C VAL A 297 33.11 -18.84 23.81
N LEU A 298 33.79 -18.34 22.77
CA LEU A 298 35.14 -18.77 22.41
C LEU A 298 36.18 -18.29 23.42
N GLU A 299 36.16 -17.00 23.79
CA GLU A 299 37.10 -16.36 24.73
C GLU A 299 36.97 -16.90 26.14
N GLN A 300 35.76 -17.21 26.60
CA GLN A 300 35.57 -17.82 27.91
C GLN A 300 36.16 -19.23 28.02
N GLY A 301 36.59 -19.84 26.91
CA GLY A 301 37.20 -21.16 26.91
C GLY A 301 36.30 -22.19 27.58
N LEU A 302 34.97 -22.01 27.53
CA LEU A 302 34.00 -22.90 28.18
C LEU A 302 34.15 -24.33 27.64
N VAL A 303 34.43 -24.46 26.34
CA VAL A 303 34.76 -25.73 25.70
C VAL A 303 36.03 -26.33 26.30
N ARG A 304 37.09 -25.52 26.50
CA ARG A 304 38.35 -25.97 27.10
C ARG A 304 38.20 -26.36 28.57
N ARG A 305 37.42 -25.62 29.34
CA ARG A 305 37.11 -25.91 30.75
C ARG A 305 36.25 -27.16 30.90
N ASN A 306 35.22 -27.31 30.07
CA ASN A 306 34.38 -28.51 30.05
C ASN A 306 35.20 -29.74 29.64
N TRP A 307 36.04 -29.61 28.61
CA TRP A 307 36.96 -30.66 28.19
C TRP A 307 37.92 -31.07 29.31
N GLN A 308 38.58 -30.11 29.96
CA GLN A 308 39.47 -30.38 31.09
C GLN A 308 38.74 -31.04 32.27
N LYS A 309 37.51 -30.63 32.57
CA LYS A 309 36.69 -31.23 33.63
C LYS A 309 36.32 -32.67 33.30
N SER A 310 35.86 -32.95 32.08
CA SER A 310 35.55 -34.31 31.63
C SER A 310 36.80 -35.20 31.61
N GLN A 311 37.95 -34.66 31.20
CA GLN A 311 39.23 -35.37 31.24
C GLN A 311 39.64 -35.71 32.68
N GLY A 312 39.49 -34.78 33.63
CA GLY A 312 39.76 -35.02 35.05
C GLY A 312 38.81 -36.07 35.66
N GLN A 313 37.53 -36.04 35.32
CA GLN A 313 36.56 -37.05 35.75
C GLN A 313 36.91 -38.45 35.22
N LEU A 314 37.30 -38.54 33.94
CA LEU A 314 37.72 -39.81 33.35
C LEU A 314 38.95 -40.39 34.07
N GLN A 315 39.91 -39.52 34.40
CA GLN A 315 41.12 -39.92 35.11
C GLN A 315 40.82 -40.39 36.54
N GLN A 316 39.94 -39.69 37.27
CA GLN A 316 39.49 -40.13 38.60
C GLN A 316 38.81 -41.51 38.57
N VAL A 317 37.94 -41.76 37.58
CA VAL A 317 37.29 -43.06 37.41
C VAL A 317 38.31 -44.14 37.08
N GLN A 318 39.29 -43.84 36.21
CA GLN A 318 40.36 -44.77 35.86
C GLN A 318 41.21 -45.16 37.08
N ASP A 319 41.59 -44.19 37.91
CA ASP A 319 42.39 -44.43 39.11
C ASP A 319 41.59 -45.17 40.18
N ALA A 320 40.30 -44.86 40.34
CA ALA A 320 39.41 -45.59 41.24
C ALA A 320 39.27 -47.07 40.84
N ILE A 321 39.11 -47.36 39.54
CA ILE A 321 39.07 -48.74 39.02
C ILE A 321 40.39 -49.45 39.30
N ARG A 322 41.53 -48.83 39.00
CA ARG A 322 42.86 -49.41 39.27
C ARG A 322 43.07 -49.74 40.74
N GLN A 323 42.76 -48.80 41.64
CA GLN A 323 42.87 -49.01 43.08
C GLN A 323 41.97 -50.15 43.56
N GLN A 324 40.74 -50.22 43.05
CA GLN A 324 39.81 -51.28 43.43
C GLN A 324 40.24 -52.66 42.91
N MET A 325 40.81 -52.73 41.70
CA MET A 325 41.41 -53.95 41.16
C MET A 325 42.60 -54.40 42.00
N GLN A 326 43.53 -53.50 42.34
CA GLN A 326 44.68 -53.80 43.19
C GLN A 326 44.25 -54.30 44.58
N LYS A 327 43.27 -53.65 45.20
CA LYS A 327 42.72 -54.09 46.50
C LYS A 327 42.12 -55.50 46.41
N ARG A 328 41.33 -55.79 45.37
CA ARG A 328 40.74 -57.13 45.17
C ARG A 328 41.80 -58.20 44.95
N LEU A 329 42.82 -57.92 44.13
CA LEU A 329 43.92 -58.85 43.90
C LEU A 329 44.67 -59.14 45.21
N HIS A 330 45.02 -58.10 45.96
CA HIS A 330 45.74 -58.26 47.23
C HIS A 330 44.91 -59.03 48.27
N SER A 331 43.60 -58.76 48.39
CA SER A 331 42.73 -59.54 49.27
C SER A 331 42.64 -61.01 48.86
N ALA A 332 42.57 -61.30 47.57
CA ALA A 332 42.57 -62.67 47.06
C ALA A 332 43.90 -63.39 47.34
N GLU A 333 45.03 -62.71 47.16
CA GLU A 333 46.37 -63.22 47.50
C GLU A 333 46.48 -63.54 49.00
N LEU A 334 46.01 -62.66 49.88
CA LEU A 334 46.01 -62.88 51.33
C LEU A 334 45.12 -64.06 51.71
N GLN A 335 43.92 -64.18 51.12
CA GLN A 335 43.02 -65.31 51.36
C GLN A 335 43.64 -66.64 50.92
N LEU A 336 44.27 -66.65 49.73
CA LEU A 336 44.99 -67.82 49.22
C LEU A 336 46.15 -68.19 50.17
N GLY A 337 46.94 -67.21 50.60
CA GLY A 337 48.04 -67.40 51.53
C GLY A 337 47.58 -67.94 52.89
N HIS A 338 46.47 -67.41 53.42
CA HIS A 338 45.88 -67.91 54.67
C HIS A 338 45.37 -69.35 54.53
N ALA A 339 44.65 -69.66 53.44
CA ALA A 339 44.19 -71.02 53.17
C ALA A 339 45.37 -72.01 53.02
N ALA A 340 46.44 -71.60 52.35
CA ALA A 340 47.67 -72.39 52.23
C ALA A 340 48.37 -72.60 53.58
N ALA A 341 48.39 -71.60 54.46
CA ALA A 341 48.96 -71.71 55.80
C ALA A 341 48.15 -72.64 56.71
N LEU A 342 46.81 -72.56 56.65
CA LEU A 342 45.90 -73.36 57.47
C LEU A 342 45.88 -74.84 57.05
N THR A 343 45.87 -75.10 55.73
CA THR A 343 46.11 -76.46 55.21
C THR A 343 47.48 -76.98 55.61
N GLY A 344 48.49 -76.10 55.64
CA GLY A 344 49.83 -76.42 56.10
C GLY A 344 49.95 -76.70 57.60
N SER A 345 49.12 -76.10 58.47
CA SER A 345 49.19 -76.31 59.93
C SER A 345 48.40 -77.54 60.39
N LEU A 346 47.33 -77.88 59.68
CA LEU A 346 46.52 -79.08 59.92
C LEU A 346 47.10 -80.35 59.29
N ASP A 347 48.27 -80.26 58.64
CA ASP A 347 48.98 -81.41 58.08
C ASP A 347 49.60 -82.28 59.19
N PRO A 348 49.07 -83.49 59.45
CA PRO A 348 49.55 -84.38 60.52
C PRO A 348 51.03 -84.77 60.33
N TYR A 349 51.53 -84.77 59.10
CA TYR A 349 52.91 -85.13 58.80
C TYR A 349 53.89 -84.02 59.21
N LYS A 350 53.49 -82.74 59.17
CA LYS A 350 54.32 -81.65 59.70
C LYS A 350 54.41 -81.68 61.21
N VAL A 351 53.36 -82.11 61.90
CA VAL A 351 53.39 -82.33 63.35
C VAL A 351 54.35 -83.48 63.70
N LEU A 352 54.30 -84.59 62.97
CA LEU A 352 55.26 -85.69 63.11
C LEU A 352 56.71 -85.26 62.82
N ALA A 353 56.92 -84.38 61.84
CA ALA A 353 58.25 -83.85 61.49
C ALA A 353 58.86 -82.97 62.60
N ARG A 354 58.03 -82.37 63.48
CA ARG A 354 58.48 -81.59 64.64
C ARG A 354 58.94 -82.46 65.82
N GLY A 355 58.97 -83.79 65.67
CA GLY A 355 59.46 -84.72 66.70
C GLY A 355 58.37 -85.36 67.54
N TYR A 356 57.10 -85.01 67.31
CA TYR A 356 55.97 -85.71 67.93
C TYR A 356 55.80 -87.10 67.32
N THR A 357 55.22 -88.01 68.11
CA THR A 357 54.91 -89.36 67.65
C THR A 357 53.42 -89.62 67.79
N MET A 358 52.87 -90.37 66.84
CA MET A 358 51.47 -90.75 66.81
C MET A 358 51.36 -92.21 67.25
N VAL A 359 50.50 -92.46 68.24
CA VAL A 359 50.26 -93.81 68.75
C VAL A 359 49.19 -94.48 67.90
N THR A 360 49.45 -95.72 67.50
CA THR A 360 48.57 -96.51 66.62
C THR A 360 48.39 -97.94 67.13
N ALA A 361 47.24 -98.53 66.84
CA ALA A 361 46.99 -99.95 67.05
C ALA A 361 47.71 -100.82 65.99
N ALA A 362 47.68 -102.14 66.17
CA ALA A 362 48.33 -103.08 65.23
C ALA A 362 47.84 -102.92 63.78
N ASN A 363 46.53 -102.66 63.61
CA ASN A 363 45.87 -102.41 62.33
C ASN A 363 46.06 -100.98 61.78
N GLY A 364 46.77 -100.09 62.48
CA GLY A 364 47.11 -98.75 62.02
C GLY A 364 46.11 -97.65 62.36
N THR A 365 45.02 -97.93 63.09
CA THR A 365 44.14 -96.89 63.64
C THR A 365 44.89 -96.05 64.67
N ILE A 366 44.68 -94.73 64.65
CA ILE A 366 45.23 -93.81 65.65
C ILE A 366 44.52 -94.07 66.98
N LEU A 367 45.29 -94.22 68.04
CA LEU A 367 44.77 -94.40 69.41
C LEU A 367 44.83 -93.06 70.13
N ASN A 368 43.77 -92.72 70.87
CA ASN A 368 43.79 -91.57 71.77
C ASN A 368 44.52 -91.94 73.07
N ALA A 369 44.89 -90.93 73.85
CA ALA A 369 45.59 -91.13 75.12
C ALA A 369 44.77 -92.03 76.08
N ASP A 370 43.44 -91.90 76.05
CA ASP A 370 42.51 -92.66 76.90
C ASP A 370 42.42 -94.17 76.52
N ASP A 371 42.88 -94.56 75.33
CA ASP A 371 42.82 -95.95 74.85
C ASP A 371 44.04 -96.80 75.29
N LEU A 372 44.98 -96.18 76.02
CA LEU A 372 46.18 -96.81 76.56
C LEU A 372 45.83 -97.59 77.82
N GLN A 373 46.21 -98.88 77.86
CA GLN A 373 46.00 -99.76 79.00
C GLN A 373 47.29 -100.53 79.31
N PRO A 374 47.58 -100.83 80.59
CA PRO A 374 48.73 -101.65 80.98
C PRO A 374 48.74 -103.01 80.26
N GLU A 375 49.93 -103.49 79.94
CA GLU A 375 50.24 -104.73 79.20
C GLU A 375 49.74 -104.79 77.75
N LYS A 376 49.13 -103.72 77.23
CA LYS A 376 48.67 -103.66 75.84
C LYS A 376 49.82 -103.29 74.90
N THR A 377 49.90 -103.97 73.76
CA THR A 377 50.86 -103.64 72.70
C THR A 377 50.35 -102.45 71.87
N ILE A 378 51.16 -101.40 71.75
CA ILE A 378 50.91 -100.21 70.93
C ILE A 378 52.04 -100.01 69.92
N TYR A 379 51.78 -99.23 68.87
CA TYR A 379 52.79 -98.86 67.89
C TYR A 379 52.96 -97.35 67.84
N VAL A 380 54.15 -96.89 68.17
CA VAL A 380 54.50 -95.47 68.14
C VAL A 380 55.13 -95.16 66.79
N ARG A 381 54.51 -94.26 66.02
CA ARG A 381 54.97 -93.84 64.71
C ARG A 381 55.49 -92.40 64.74
N SER A 382 56.77 -92.24 64.43
CA SER A 382 57.39 -90.95 64.07
C SER A 382 57.24 -90.70 62.56
N ALA A 383 57.69 -89.54 62.08
CA ALA A 383 57.70 -89.19 60.65
C ALA A 383 58.37 -90.25 59.76
N SER A 384 59.40 -90.94 60.26
CA SER A 384 60.21 -91.88 59.47
C SER A 384 60.35 -93.29 60.07
N ARG A 385 59.85 -93.55 61.29
CA ARG A 385 60.05 -94.83 62.00
C ARG A 385 58.78 -95.26 62.74
N ARG A 386 58.58 -96.57 62.88
CA ARG A 386 57.51 -97.17 63.68
C ARG A 386 58.14 -98.15 64.66
N ALA A 387 57.87 -97.97 65.96
CA ALA A 387 58.31 -98.86 67.02
C ALA A 387 57.11 -99.63 67.58
N LYS A 388 57.31 -100.91 67.91
CA LYS A 388 56.35 -101.73 68.66
C LYS A 388 56.71 -101.61 70.14
N CYS A 389 55.79 -101.11 70.93
CA CYS A 389 55.98 -100.86 72.35
C CYS A 389 54.91 -101.63 73.14
N MET A 390 55.24 -102.06 74.35
CA MET A 390 54.27 -102.58 75.30
C MET A 390 54.08 -101.53 76.38
N VAL A 391 52.83 -101.22 76.72
CA VAL A 391 52.54 -100.26 77.78
C VAL A 391 52.80 -100.93 79.12
N GLU A 392 53.86 -100.55 79.82
CA GLU A 392 54.18 -101.17 81.11
C GLU A 392 53.27 -100.65 82.22
N ALA A 393 52.99 -99.34 82.22
CA ALA A 393 52.04 -98.71 83.13
C ALA A 393 51.39 -97.50 82.42
N VAL A 394 50.18 -97.15 82.85
CA VAL A 394 49.51 -95.89 82.46
C VAL A 394 49.28 -95.11 83.74
N GLU A 395 49.97 -93.99 83.85
CA GLU A 395 49.81 -93.06 84.96
C GLU A 395 49.07 -91.82 84.45
N GLU A 396 48.02 -91.41 85.16
CA GLU A 396 47.41 -90.12 84.89
C GLU A 396 48.37 -89.03 85.36
N ILE A 397 48.88 -88.26 84.40
CA ILE A 397 49.75 -87.14 84.72
C ILE A 397 48.87 -85.97 85.18
N ASN A 398 48.77 -85.77 86.49
CA ASN A 398 48.26 -84.52 87.07
C ASN A 398 49.38 -83.47 87.06
N GLU A 399 49.08 -82.25 86.59
CA GLU A 399 50.03 -81.17 86.27
C GLU A 399 50.94 -80.68 87.42
N SER A 400 50.87 -81.25 88.63
CA SER A 400 51.58 -80.74 89.83
C SER A 400 52.96 -81.38 90.11
N THR A 401 53.38 -82.40 89.35
CA THR A 401 54.74 -83.02 89.49
C THR A 401 55.60 -82.93 88.24
N GLN A 402 55.16 -82.20 87.22
CA GLN A 402 55.98 -81.95 86.05
C GLN A 402 56.94 -80.76 86.29
N LYS A 403 58.21 -81.07 86.51
CA LYS A 403 59.30 -80.17 86.09
C LYS A 403 59.53 -80.40 84.61
N PHE A 404 58.98 -79.52 83.79
CA PHE A 404 59.43 -79.28 82.42
C PHE A 404 60.17 -77.95 82.37
#